data_AF-A0A3P1XX55-F1
#
_entry.id   AF-A0A3P1XX55-F1
#
_cell.length_a   1.000
_cell.length_b   1.000
_cell.length_c   1.000
_cell.angle_alpha   90.00
_cell.angle_beta   90.00
_cell.angle_gamma   90.00
#
_symmetry.space_group_name_H-M   'P 1'
#
loop_
_entity.id
_entity.type
_entity.pdbx_description
1 polymer ?
#
loop_
_entity_poly.entity_id
_entity_poly.type
_entity_poly.pdbx_seq_one_letter_code
_entity_poly.pdbx_strand_id
1 'polypeptide(L)'
;AESDNTLIKDLKDFTATFFQKHTLLNVLVNYSVFDSSQTLLVMRPYQIAATERILWKIKSSFTAKNWSKPESGGYIWHTTGSGKTLTSFKAARLATELDFIDKVFFVVDRKDLDYQTMKEYQRFSPDSVNGSENTAGLKRNLDKDDNKIIVTTIQKLNNLMKAESDLPVYNQQVVFIFDECHRSQFGEAQKNLKKKFKRYYQFGFTGTPIFPENALGSETTASVFGRELHSY
;
A
#
# COMPACT_ATOMS: atom_id res chain seq x y z
N ALA A 1 -8.79 -13.42 16.17
CA ALA A 1 -9.99 -12.63 15.92
C ALA A 1 -10.48 -12.97 14.53
N GLU A 2 -11.79 -12.95 14.30
CA GLU A 2 -12.35 -13.12 12.96
C GLU A 2 -12.09 -11.88 12.10
N SER A 3 -12.52 -11.95 10.84
CA SER A 3 -12.28 -10.89 9.86
C SER A 3 -13.12 -9.62 10.07
N ASP A 4 -14.07 -9.66 11.00
CA ASP A 4 -14.89 -8.53 11.47
C ASP A 4 -14.40 -7.97 12.83
N ASN A 5 -13.20 -8.39 13.27
CA ASN A 5 -12.53 -8.02 14.51
C ASN A 5 -13.13 -8.65 15.79
N THR A 6 -14.12 -9.54 15.69
CA THR A 6 -14.62 -10.28 16.87
C THR A 6 -13.53 -11.16 17.47
N LEU A 7 -13.41 -11.14 18.81
CA LEU A 7 -12.36 -11.85 19.51
C LEU A 7 -12.68 -13.35 19.60
N ILE A 8 -11.72 -14.17 19.16
CA ILE A 8 -11.73 -15.61 19.40
C ILE A 8 -10.93 -15.84 20.69
N LYS A 9 -11.63 -16.19 21.78
CA LYS A 9 -11.04 -16.38 23.11
C LYS A 9 -10.99 -17.85 23.53
N ASP A 10 -11.92 -18.67 23.03
CA ASP A 10 -11.98 -20.09 23.36
C ASP A 10 -10.81 -20.86 22.74
N LEU A 11 -10.24 -21.79 23.51
CA LEU A 11 -9.06 -22.54 23.08
C LEU A 11 -9.36 -23.50 21.92
N LYS A 12 -10.56 -24.09 21.88
CA LYS A 12 -10.95 -24.98 20.77
C LYS A 12 -11.10 -24.17 19.50
N ASP A 13 -11.78 -23.03 19.56
CA ASP A 13 -11.97 -22.15 18.41
C ASP A 13 -10.63 -21.57 17.93
N PHE A 14 -9.74 -21.17 18.86
CA PHE A 14 -8.39 -20.72 18.52
C PHE A 14 -7.58 -21.82 17.84
N THR A 15 -7.65 -23.05 18.34
CA THR A 15 -6.96 -24.20 17.73
C THR A 15 -7.51 -24.52 16.34
N ALA A 16 -8.84 -24.48 16.19
CA ALA A 16 -9.52 -24.76 14.93
C ALA A 16 -9.26 -23.70 13.85
N THR A 17 -8.91 -22.46 14.25
CA THR A 17 -8.68 -21.34 13.33
C THR A 17 -7.19 -21.02 13.15
N PHE A 18 -6.49 -20.63 14.22
CA PHE A 18 -5.10 -20.17 14.18
C PHE A 18 -4.09 -21.30 13.96
N PHE A 19 -4.29 -22.47 14.59
CA PHE A 19 -3.37 -23.61 14.47
C PHE A 19 -3.60 -24.48 13.23
N GLN A 20 -4.46 -24.05 12.31
CA GLN A 20 -4.48 -24.62 10.97
C GLN A 20 -3.09 -24.46 10.33
N LYS A 21 -2.54 -25.55 9.78
CA LYS A 21 -1.16 -25.58 9.24
C LYS A 21 -0.87 -24.40 8.31
N HIS A 22 -1.79 -24.10 7.39
CA HIS A 22 -1.67 -22.98 6.46
C HIS A 22 -1.66 -21.62 7.17
N THR A 23 -2.61 -21.40 8.09
CA THR A 23 -2.73 -20.14 8.85
C THR A 23 -1.48 -19.90 9.69
N LEU A 24 -1.06 -20.88 10.47
CA LEU A 24 0.11 -20.76 11.34
C LEU A 24 1.38 -20.46 10.54
N LEU A 25 1.63 -21.18 9.45
CA LEU A 25 2.80 -20.94 8.60
C LEU A 25 2.77 -19.55 7.95
N ASN A 26 1.61 -19.11 7.47
CA ASN A 26 1.48 -17.76 6.92
C ASN A 26 1.72 -16.68 7.98
N VAL A 27 1.22 -16.85 9.20
CA VAL A 27 1.47 -15.89 10.27
C VAL A 27 2.97 -15.78 10.59
N LEU A 28 3.64 -16.93 10.74
CA LEU A 28 5.05 -16.98 11.10
C LEU A 28 5.97 -16.46 9.98
N VAL A 29 5.70 -16.82 8.72
CA VAL A 29 6.59 -16.52 7.59
C VAL A 29 6.19 -15.22 6.90
N ASN A 30 4.89 -15.07 6.60
CA ASN A 30 4.39 -14.00 5.74
C ASN A 30 3.82 -12.81 6.51
N TYR A 31 3.41 -12.95 7.77
CA TYR A 31 2.84 -11.84 8.56
C TYR A 31 3.66 -11.49 9.81
N SER A 32 4.92 -11.89 9.80
CA SER A 32 5.93 -11.41 10.74
C SER A 32 6.91 -10.47 10.02
N VAL A 33 7.36 -9.45 10.73
CA VAL A 33 8.33 -8.46 10.26
C VAL A 33 9.49 -8.44 11.24
N PHE A 34 10.71 -8.60 10.72
CA PHE A 34 11.93 -8.45 11.50
C PHE A 34 12.58 -7.13 11.09
N ASP A 35 12.51 -6.14 11.97
CA ASP A 35 12.94 -4.78 11.65
C ASP A 35 14.46 -4.57 11.79
N SER A 36 14.93 -3.40 11.39
CA SER A 36 16.33 -2.99 11.47
C SER A 36 16.87 -2.86 12.90
N SER A 37 15.99 -2.80 13.88
CA SER A 37 16.29 -2.77 15.31
C SER A 37 16.29 -4.18 15.92
N GLN A 38 16.25 -5.24 15.11
CA GLN A 38 16.20 -6.65 15.53
C GLN A 38 14.95 -6.99 16.35
N THR A 39 13.85 -6.28 16.12
CA THR A 39 12.56 -6.54 16.76
C THR A 39 11.70 -7.40 15.84
N LEU A 40 11.20 -8.52 16.38
CA LEU A 40 10.19 -9.34 15.71
C LEU A 40 8.80 -8.79 16.03
N LEU A 41 8.12 -8.32 14.98
CA LEU A 41 6.76 -7.80 15.03
C LEU A 41 5.83 -8.79 14.34
N VAL A 42 4.89 -9.37 15.07
CA VAL A 42 3.82 -10.20 14.51
C VAL A 42 2.60 -9.31 14.26
N MET A 43 2.08 -9.33 13.03
CA MET A 43 0.91 -8.53 12.67
C MET A 43 -0.33 -8.99 13.45
N ARG A 44 -1.14 -8.02 13.87
CA ARG A 44 -2.45 -8.25 14.50
C ARG A 44 -3.46 -8.75 13.45
N PRO A 45 -4.52 -9.48 13.86
CA PRO A 45 -5.49 -10.05 12.93
C PRO A 45 -6.10 -9.05 11.93
N TYR A 46 -6.46 -7.84 12.36
CA TYR A 46 -7.02 -6.81 11.46
C TYR A 46 -6.03 -6.33 10.40
N GLN A 47 -4.73 -6.36 10.71
CA GLN A 47 -3.67 -6.01 9.76
C GLN A 47 -3.53 -7.11 8.70
N ILE A 48 -3.52 -8.37 9.13
CA ILE A 48 -3.50 -9.54 8.24
C ILE A 48 -4.73 -9.53 7.32
N ALA A 49 -5.91 -9.33 7.91
CA ALA A 49 -7.18 -9.28 7.20
C ALA A 49 -7.21 -8.17 6.13
N ALA A 50 -6.66 -6.98 6.43
CA ALA A 50 -6.50 -5.90 5.46
C ALA A 50 -5.54 -6.27 4.33
N THR A 51 -4.37 -6.82 4.66
CA THR A 51 -3.35 -7.24 3.68
C THR A 51 -3.86 -8.33 2.73
N GLU A 52 -4.51 -9.37 3.26
CA GLU A 52 -5.08 -10.45 2.45
C GLU A 52 -6.16 -9.94 1.50
N ARG A 53 -7.02 -9.02 1.96
CA ARG A 53 -8.05 -8.40 1.11
C ARG A 53 -7.46 -7.58 -0.03
N ILE A 54 -6.36 -6.85 0.21
CA ILE A 54 -5.64 -6.14 -0.85
C ILE A 54 -5.08 -7.12 -1.88
N LEU A 55 -4.37 -8.16 -1.43
CA LEU A 55 -3.78 -9.17 -2.33
C LEU A 55 -4.84 -9.91 -3.14
N TRP A 56 -5.95 -10.30 -2.49
CA TRP A 56 -7.09 -10.91 -3.15
C TRP A 56 -7.70 -9.96 -4.19
N LYS A 57 -7.82 -8.66 -3.86
CA LYS A 57 -8.36 -7.66 -4.78
C LYS A 57 -7.49 -7.49 -6.01
N ILE A 58 -6.17 -7.42 -5.86
CA ILE A 58 -5.20 -7.37 -6.97
C ILE A 58 -5.38 -8.58 -7.88
N LYS A 59 -5.34 -9.81 -7.32
CA LYS A 59 -5.49 -11.06 -8.07
C LYS A 59 -6.82 -11.13 -8.82
N SER A 60 -7.91 -10.76 -8.16
CA SER A 60 -9.26 -10.80 -8.73
C SER A 60 -9.40 -9.80 -9.89
N SER A 61 -8.89 -8.58 -9.70
CA SER A 61 -8.94 -7.52 -10.71
C SER A 61 -8.03 -7.80 -11.90
N PHE A 62 -6.86 -8.43 -11.69
CA PHE A 62 -6.01 -8.94 -12.77
C PHE A 62 -6.71 -10.02 -13.60
N THR A 63 -7.29 -11.03 -12.94
CA THR A 63 -8.00 -12.13 -13.59
C THR A 63 -9.16 -11.62 -14.44
N ALA A 64 -9.92 -10.65 -13.91
CA ALA A 64 -11.02 -10.01 -14.63
C ALA A 64 -10.58 -8.99 -15.70
N LYS A 65 -9.27 -8.75 -15.86
CA LYS A 65 -8.71 -7.69 -16.72
C LYS A 65 -9.32 -6.31 -16.45
N ASN A 66 -9.64 -6.04 -15.19
CA ASN A 66 -10.25 -4.81 -14.73
C ASN A 66 -9.27 -4.03 -13.84
N TRP A 67 -8.43 -3.21 -14.49
CA TRP A 67 -7.43 -2.33 -13.88
C TRP A 67 -7.75 -0.86 -14.19
N SER A 68 -7.06 0.05 -13.51
CA SER A 68 -7.07 1.50 -13.76
C SER A 68 -8.42 2.18 -13.48
N LYS A 69 -9.25 1.55 -12.64
CA LYS A 69 -10.55 2.08 -12.20
C LYS A 69 -10.73 1.92 -10.70
N PRO A 70 -11.57 2.73 -10.03
CA PRO A 70 -11.80 2.62 -8.58
C PRO A 70 -12.22 1.21 -8.15
N GLU A 71 -13.01 0.49 -8.95
CA GLU A 71 -13.42 -0.88 -8.65
C GLU A 71 -12.28 -1.90 -8.72
N SER A 72 -11.10 -1.53 -9.22
CA SER A 72 -9.90 -2.37 -9.22
C SER A 72 -9.08 -2.25 -7.93
N GLY A 73 -9.35 -1.21 -7.13
CA GLY A 73 -8.66 -0.92 -5.88
C GLY A 73 -9.56 -1.05 -4.64
N GLY A 74 -9.21 -0.28 -3.62
CA GLY A 74 -10.00 -0.06 -2.42
C GLY A 74 -9.22 0.70 -1.36
N TYR A 75 -9.84 0.97 -0.22
CA TYR A 75 -9.15 1.59 0.91
C TYR A 75 -9.32 0.81 2.20
N ILE A 76 -8.37 1.04 3.12
CA ILE A 76 -8.34 0.50 4.48
C ILE A 76 -8.54 1.66 5.45
N TRP A 77 -9.58 1.57 6.26
CA TRP A 77 -9.89 2.55 7.28
C TRP A 77 -9.50 2.04 8.65
N HIS A 78 -8.25 2.31 9.04
CA HIS A 78 -7.73 1.91 10.35
C HIS A 78 -7.42 3.15 11.18
N THR A 79 -7.79 3.17 12.45
CA THR A 79 -7.58 4.33 13.32
C THR A 79 -6.09 4.74 13.45
N THR A 80 -5.82 6.00 13.81
CA THR A 80 -4.45 6.50 14.01
C THR A 80 -3.76 5.73 15.14
N GLY A 81 -2.49 5.38 14.95
CA GLY A 81 -1.72 4.57 15.91
C GLY A 81 -2.00 3.05 15.89
N SER A 82 -2.89 2.57 15.02
CA SER A 82 -3.18 1.12 14.88
C SER A 82 -2.12 0.32 14.11
N GLY A 83 -1.05 0.96 13.62
CA GLY A 83 0.01 0.31 12.83
C GLY A 83 -0.28 0.24 11.33
N LYS A 84 -0.88 1.30 10.75
CA LYS A 84 -1.14 1.42 9.31
C LYS A 84 0.12 1.28 8.47
N THR A 85 1.17 2.01 8.81
CA THR A 85 2.46 2.01 8.09
C THR A 85 3.09 0.62 7.98
N LEU A 86 3.09 -0.16 9.08
CA LEU A 86 3.55 -1.56 9.05
C LEU A 86 2.70 -2.41 8.09
N THR A 87 1.38 -2.23 8.16
CA THR A 87 0.40 -3.01 7.38
C THR A 87 0.50 -2.69 5.89
N SER A 88 0.55 -1.41 5.54
CA SER A 88 0.62 -0.91 4.17
C SER A 88 1.96 -1.27 3.52
N PHE A 89 3.06 -1.13 4.26
CA PHE A 89 4.38 -1.57 3.79
C PHE A 89 4.44 -3.09 3.56
N LYS A 90 3.92 -3.90 4.50
CA LYS A 90 3.91 -5.35 4.34
C LYS A 90 3.03 -5.79 3.16
N ALA A 91 1.88 -5.14 2.97
CA ALA A 91 1.05 -5.37 1.79
C ALA A 91 1.77 -5.04 0.48
N ALA A 92 2.57 -3.96 0.45
CA ALA A 92 3.36 -3.59 -0.72
C ALA A 92 4.41 -4.66 -1.03
N ARG A 93 5.10 -5.15 0.01
CA ARG A 93 6.11 -6.21 -0.15
C ARG A 93 5.50 -7.50 -0.67
N LEU A 94 4.40 -7.98 -0.09
CA LEU A 94 3.74 -9.19 -0.57
C LEU A 94 3.17 -9.02 -1.99
N ALA A 95 2.76 -7.80 -2.37
CA ALA A 95 2.33 -7.53 -3.74
C ALA A 95 3.47 -7.68 -4.78
N THR A 96 4.74 -7.52 -4.39
CA THR A 96 5.88 -7.78 -5.30
C THR A 96 6.09 -9.25 -5.62
N GLU A 97 5.61 -10.15 -4.76
CA GLU A 97 5.73 -11.59 -4.95
C GLU A 97 4.70 -12.13 -5.96
N LEU A 98 3.76 -11.29 -6.39
CA LEU A 98 2.86 -11.60 -7.50
C LEU A 98 3.66 -11.54 -8.81
N ASP A 99 3.71 -12.68 -9.51
CA ASP A 99 4.45 -12.89 -10.74
C ASP A 99 4.01 -11.93 -11.87
N PHE A 100 2.71 -11.64 -11.95
CA PHE A 100 2.13 -10.73 -12.94
C PHE A 100 2.23 -9.23 -12.60
N ILE A 101 2.79 -8.86 -11.45
CA ILE A 101 3.01 -7.45 -11.07
C ILE A 101 4.45 -7.07 -11.39
N ASP A 102 4.62 -5.97 -12.12
CA ASP A 102 5.94 -5.49 -12.56
C ASP A 102 6.56 -4.54 -11.52
N LYS A 103 5.77 -3.59 -10.99
CA LYS A 103 6.24 -2.60 -10.01
C LYS A 103 5.18 -2.35 -8.94
N VAL A 104 5.65 -2.13 -7.71
CA VAL A 104 4.83 -1.73 -6.56
C VAL A 104 5.36 -0.42 -6.01
N PHE A 105 4.58 0.64 -6.13
CA PHE A 105 4.87 1.93 -5.51
C PHE A 105 4.30 1.95 -4.10
N PHE A 106 5.17 2.07 -3.12
CA PHE A 106 4.79 2.41 -1.76
C PHE A 106 4.98 3.91 -1.58
N VAL A 107 3.87 4.64 -1.47
CA VAL A 107 3.82 6.10 -1.50
C VAL A 107 3.44 6.62 -0.13
N VAL A 108 4.28 7.50 0.41
CA VAL A 108 4.09 8.11 1.73
C VAL A 108 4.00 9.63 1.63
N ASP A 109 3.36 10.29 2.59
CA ASP A 109 3.53 11.74 2.74
C ASP A 109 4.81 12.05 3.52
N ARG A 110 5.50 13.11 3.11
CA ARG A 110 6.79 13.52 3.70
C ARG A 110 6.66 13.90 5.16
N LYS A 111 5.49 14.41 5.58
CA LYS A 111 5.27 14.86 6.96
C LYS A 111 5.22 13.70 7.96
N ASP A 112 4.88 12.51 7.48
CA ASP A 112 4.67 11.32 8.32
C ASP A 112 5.89 10.40 8.34
N LEU A 113 6.97 10.78 7.64
CA LEU A 113 8.23 10.06 7.62
C LEU A 113 9.08 10.46 8.84
N ASP A 114 9.07 9.62 9.87
CA ASP A 114 10.07 9.70 10.93
C ASP A 114 11.43 9.10 10.49
N TYR A 115 12.46 9.36 11.29
CA TYR A 115 13.83 8.92 11.02
C TYR A 115 13.96 7.39 10.94
N GLN A 116 13.20 6.65 11.75
CA GLN A 116 13.26 5.19 11.82
C GLN A 116 12.64 4.56 10.57
N THR A 117 11.51 5.10 10.12
CA THR A 117 10.78 4.72 8.91
C THR A 117 11.61 5.02 7.66
N MET A 118 12.33 6.15 7.61
CA MET A 118 13.29 6.43 6.53
C MET A 118 14.42 5.40 6.49
N LYS A 119 14.97 4.99 7.64
CA LYS A 119 16.05 4.01 7.71
C LYS A 119 15.62 2.63 7.21
N GLU A 120 14.41 2.20 7.56
CA GLU A 120 13.78 1.01 7.01
C GLU A 120 13.68 1.11 5.48
N TYR A 121 13.08 2.17 4.96
CA TYR A 121 12.84 2.32 3.52
C TYR A 121 14.11 2.47 2.69
N GLN A 122 15.15 3.10 3.23
CA GLN A 122 16.44 3.21 2.56
C GLN A 122 17.10 1.83 2.31
N ARG A 123 16.81 0.82 3.14
CA ARG A 123 17.26 -0.56 2.88
C ARG A 123 16.57 -1.19 1.67
N PHE A 124 15.35 -0.78 1.36
CA PHE A 124 14.55 -1.34 0.26
C PHE A 124 14.65 -0.55 -1.04
N SER A 125 14.78 0.78 -0.96
CA SER A 125 14.90 1.64 -2.13
C SER A 125 15.94 2.76 -1.89
N PRO A 126 17.24 2.44 -1.95
CA PRO A 126 18.31 3.41 -1.70
C PRO A 126 18.12 4.71 -2.51
N ASP A 127 18.14 5.84 -1.82
CA ASP A 127 18.05 7.22 -2.32
C ASP A 127 16.69 7.62 -2.92
N SER A 128 15.66 6.79 -2.79
CA SER A 128 14.30 7.12 -3.26
C SER A 128 13.51 7.91 -2.22
N VAL A 129 13.78 7.66 -0.95
CA VAL A 129 13.04 8.21 0.18
C VAL A 129 13.90 9.22 0.91
N ASN A 130 13.74 10.48 0.55
CA ASN A 130 14.35 11.60 1.25
C ASN A 130 13.52 12.85 0.99
N GLY A 131 13.72 13.89 1.81
CA GLY A 131 12.98 15.16 1.69
C GLY A 131 13.35 16.03 0.49
N SER A 132 14.13 15.52 -0.48
CA SER A 132 14.43 16.25 -1.72
C SER A 132 13.26 16.18 -2.70
N GLU A 133 13.12 17.19 -3.56
CA GLU A 133 12.21 17.14 -4.72
C GLU A 133 12.84 16.42 -5.93
N ASN A 134 14.11 16.00 -5.82
CA ASN A 134 14.85 15.35 -6.90
C ASN A 134 14.27 13.97 -7.26
N THR A 135 13.97 13.78 -8.55
CA THR A 135 13.40 12.55 -9.12
C THR A 135 14.46 11.62 -9.72
N ALA A 136 15.74 12.01 -9.80
CA ALA A 136 16.79 11.20 -10.40
C ALA A 136 16.97 9.84 -9.69
N GLY A 137 16.92 9.83 -8.36
CA GLY A 137 16.96 8.59 -7.58
C GLY A 137 15.75 7.69 -7.84
N LEU A 138 14.57 8.28 -8.02
CA LEU A 138 13.34 7.55 -8.36
C LEU A 138 13.44 6.92 -9.74
N LYS A 139 13.87 7.68 -10.77
CA LYS A 139 14.09 7.16 -12.12
C LYS A 139 15.06 5.98 -12.13
N ARG A 140 16.23 6.15 -11.50
CA ARG A 140 17.26 5.10 -11.42
C ARG A 140 16.73 3.80 -10.80
N ASN A 141 15.80 3.89 -9.84
CA ASN A 141 15.22 2.71 -9.23
C ASN A 141 14.06 2.10 -10.03
N LEU A 142 13.44 2.85 -10.95
CA LEU A 142 12.51 2.27 -11.92
C LEU A 142 13.22 1.36 -12.93
N ASP A 143 14.44 1.74 -13.34
CA ASP A 143 15.25 1.01 -14.33
C ASP A 143 15.92 -0.26 -13.76
N LYS A 144 15.81 -0.51 -12.45
CA LYS A 144 16.34 -1.73 -11.83
C LYS A 144 15.34 -2.88 -11.97
N ASP A 145 15.73 -3.93 -12.66
CA ASP A 145 14.88 -5.11 -12.89
C ASP A 145 14.77 -6.03 -11.67
N ASP A 146 15.78 -6.05 -10.80
CA ASP A 146 15.86 -6.92 -9.61
C ASP A 146 14.99 -6.43 -8.43
N ASN A 147 14.42 -5.24 -8.53
CA ASN A 147 13.64 -4.64 -7.46
C ASN A 147 12.28 -4.12 -7.96
N LYS A 148 11.21 -4.83 -7.58
CA LYS A 148 9.83 -4.42 -7.88
C LYS A 148 9.30 -3.35 -6.94
N ILE A 149 9.84 -3.22 -5.71
CA ILE A 149 9.33 -2.24 -4.74
C ILE A 149 10.01 -0.87 -4.93
N ILE A 150 9.18 0.16 -5.07
CA ILE A 150 9.60 1.55 -5.23
C ILE A 150 8.99 2.36 -4.09
N VAL A 151 9.82 2.72 -3.11
CA VAL A 151 9.36 3.63 -2.05
C VAL A 151 9.59 5.08 -2.46
N THR A 152 8.57 5.94 -2.41
CA THR A 152 8.69 7.35 -2.79
C THR A 152 7.71 8.22 -1.99
N THR A 153 7.95 9.53 -1.99
CA THR A 153 6.93 10.48 -1.52
C THR A 153 5.93 10.79 -2.62
N ILE A 154 4.73 11.24 -2.24
CA ILE A 154 3.71 11.71 -3.19
C ILE A 154 4.21 12.90 -4.03
N GLN A 155 5.02 13.78 -3.45
CA GLN A 155 5.59 14.95 -4.12
C GLN A 155 6.55 14.53 -5.24
N LYS A 156 7.50 13.63 -4.95
CA LYS A 156 8.43 13.09 -5.95
C LYS A 156 7.72 12.35 -7.07
N LEU A 157 6.69 11.56 -6.73
CA LEU A 157 5.89 10.85 -7.74
C LEU A 157 5.15 11.85 -8.65
N ASN A 158 4.54 12.89 -8.08
CA ASN A 158 3.87 13.94 -8.86
C ASN A 158 4.87 14.68 -9.76
N ASN A 159 6.06 15.05 -9.25
CA ASN A 159 7.10 15.71 -10.04
C ASN A 159 7.59 14.83 -11.19
N LEU A 160 7.80 13.52 -10.95
CA LEU A 160 8.15 12.56 -12.00
C LEU A 160 7.07 12.53 -13.08
N MET A 161 5.80 12.44 -12.68
CA MET A 161 4.66 12.47 -13.59
C MET A 161 4.42 13.84 -14.22
N LYS A 162 5.07 14.93 -13.80
CA LYS A 162 5.04 16.20 -14.52
C LYS A 162 6.15 16.29 -15.56
N ALA A 163 7.35 15.88 -15.17
CA ALA A 163 8.55 15.98 -16.00
C ALA A 163 8.57 14.96 -17.15
N GLU A 164 8.11 13.73 -16.93
CA GLU A 164 8.31 12.63 -17.87
C GLU A 164 7.01 12.13 -18.48
N SER A 165 6.85 12.20 -19.80
CA SER A 165 5.67 11.67 -20.51
C SER A 165 5.77 10.18 -20.84
N ASP A 166 6.98 9.66 -21.07
CA ASP A 166 7.19 8.40 -21.80
C ASP A 166 8.07 7.41 -21.03
N LEU A 167 7.75 7.16 -19.76
CA LEU A 167 8.43 6.13 -18.97
C LEU A 167 7.87 4.73 -19.28
N PRO A 168 8.71 3.70 -19.45
CA PRO A 168 8.26 2.32 -19.68
C PRO A 168 7.28 1.82 -18.62
N VAL A 169 7.47 2.21 -17.35
CA VAL A 169 6.61 1.84 -16.23
C VAL A 169 5.14 2.23 -16.41
N TYR A 170 4.83 3.22 -17.25
CA TYR A 170 3.45 3.63 -17.51
C TYR A 170 2.61 2.56 -18.22
N ASN A 171 3.24 1.60 -18.90
CA ASN A 171 2.56 0.50 -19.61
C ASN A 171 2.62 -0.85 -18.88
N GLN A 172 3.32 -0.91 -17.75
CA GLN A 172 3.51 -2.09 -16.91
C GLN A 172 2.31 -2.32 -15.96
N GLN A 173 2.23 -3.50 -15.34
CA GLN A 173 1.28 -3.83 -14.27
C GLN A 173 1.78 -3.24 -12.95
N VAL A 174 1.14 -2.15 -12.51
CA VAL A 174 1.61 -1.36 -11.36
C VAL A 174 0.64 -1.42 -10.18
N VAL A 175 1.14 -1.64 -8.98
CA VAL A 175 0.36 -1.47 -7.74
C VAL A 175 0.81 -0.20 -7.04
N PHE A 176 -0.12 0.64 -6.61
CA PHE A 176 0.11 1.76 -5.73
C PHE A 176 -0.49 1.48 -4.35
N ILE A 177 0.32 1.62 -3.31
CA ILE A 177 -0.14 1.62 -1.91
C ILE A 177 0.24 2.96 -1.31
N PHE A 178 -0.76 3.75 -0.96
CA PHE A 178 -0.61 5.05 -0.34
C PHE A 178 -0.81 4.93 1.18
N ASP A 179 0.21 5.29 1.95
CA ASP A 179 0.14 5.41 3.41
C ASP A 179 -0.23 6.84 3.80
N GLU A 180 -1.15 6.98 4.76
CA GLU A 180 -1.67 8.27 5.26
C GLU A 180 -2.06 9.24 4.14
N CYS A 181 -3.09 8.86 3.37
CA CYS A 181 -3.56 9.66 2.23
C CYS A 181 -4.14 11.01 2.68
N HIS A 182 -3.33 12.06 2.71
CA HIS A 182 -3.74 13.41 3.07
C HIS A 182 -4.19 14.28 1.88
N ARG A 183 -5.02 15.29 2.19
CA ARG A 183 -5.85 16.08 1.25
C ARG A 183 -5.08 16.92 0.23
N SER A 184 -3.97 17.57 0.61
CA SER A 184 -3.50 18.76 -0.13
C SER A 184 -2.68 18.49 -1.40
N GLN A 185 -1.95 17.38 -1.47
CA GLN A 185 -1.10 17.03 -2.63
C GLN A 185 -1.66 15.89 -3.47
N PHE A 186 -2.71 15.24 -2.97
CA PHE A 186 -3.23 14.02 -3.55
C PHE A 186 -4.03 14.27 -4.84
N GLY A 187 -4.75 15.39 -4.95
CA GLY A 187 -5.64 15.66 -6.08
C GLY A 187 -4.93 15.78 -7.44
N GLU A 188 -3.83 16.54 -7.51
CA GLU A 188 -3.08 16.68 -8.77
C GLU A 188 -2.34 15.40 -9.14
N ALA A 189 -1.69 14.77 -8.15
CA ALA A 189 -1.01 13.50 -8.33
C ALA A 189 -1.95 12.41 -8.86
N GLN A 190 -3.18 12.33 -8.34
CA GLN A 190 -4.21 11.41 -8.81
C GLN A 190 -4.63 11.68 -10.26
N LYS A 191 -4.80 12.94 -10.66
CA LYS A 191 -5.10 13.29 -12.06
C LYS A 191 -3.98 12.85 -13.01
N ASN A 192 -2.72 13.12 -12.62
CA ASN A 192 -1.55 12.72 -13.40
C ASN A 192 -1.40 11.19 -13.46
N LEU A 193 -1.66 10.50 -12.36
CA LEU A 193 -1.62 9.03 -12.29
C LEU A 193 -2.64 8.41 -13.25
N LYS A 194 -3.91 8.85 -13.17
CA LYS A 194 -5.00 8.42 -14.08
C LYS A 194 -4.68 8.67 -15.55
N LYS A 195 -3.96 9.76 -15.86
CA LYS A 195 -3.58 10.13 -17.23
C LYS A 195 -2.42 9.27 -17.76
N LYS A 196 -1.40 9.03 -16.94
CA LYS A 196 -0.13 8.42 -17.37
C LYS A 196 -0.11 6.89 -17.26
N PHE A 197 -0.47 6.34 -16.11
CA PHE A 197 -0.42 4.89 -15.88
C PHE A 197 -1.60 4.18 -16.55
N LYS A 198 -1.30 3.16 -17.39
CA LYS A 198 -2.32 2.47 -18.20
C LYS A 198 -2.90 1.24 -17.51
N ARG A 199 -2.13 0.56 -16.67
CA ARG A 199 -2.53 -0.66 -15.95
C ARG A 199 -2.12 -0.55 -14.51
N TYR A 200 -3.03 -0.08 -13.66
CA TYR A 200 -2.71 0.07 -12.24
C TYR A 200 -3.83 -0.38 -11.30
N TYR A 201 -3.43 -0.73 -10.08
CA TYR A 201 -4.29 -0.94 -8.92
C TYR A 201 -3.87 0.05 -7.84
N GLN A 202 -4.81 0.75 -7.22
CA GLN A 202 -4.45 1.70 -6.15
C GLN A 202 -5.20 1.41 -4.85
N PHE A 203 -4.46 1.45 -3.77
CA PHE A 203 -4.95 1.22 -2.42
C PHE A 203 -4.52 2.35 -1.49
N GLY A 204 -5.46 2.80 -0.65
CA GLY A 204 -5.21 3.86 0.32
C GLY A 204 -5.38 3.37 1.75
N PHE A 205 -4.44 3.72 2.62
CA PHE A 205 -4.58 3.59 4.07
C PHE A 205 -4.87 4.98 4.66
N THR A 206 -5.89 5.07 5.52
CA THR A 206 -6.24 6.34 6.16
C THR A 206 -6.90 6.10 7.53
N GLY A 207 -6.58 6.96 8.49
CA GLY A 207 -7.34 7.08 9.75
C GLY A 207 -8.51 8.07 9.67
N THR A 208 -8.53 8.92 8.64
CA THR A 208 -9.48 10.02 8.47
C THR A 208 -10.03 10.00 7.04
N PRO A 209 -10.89 9.03 6.69
CA PRO A 209 -11.51 8.99 5.37
C PRO A 209 -12.36 10.24 5.11
N ILE A 210 -12.42 10.61 3.84
CA ILE A 210 -13.25 11.69 3.32
C ILE A 210 -14.55 11.07 2.83
N PHE A 211 -15.64 11.41 3.50
CA PHE A 211 -17.01 11.05 3.15
C PHE A 211 -17.72 12.24 2.49
N PRO A 212 -18.87 12.04 1.83
CA PRO A 212 -19.64 13.14 1.24
C PRO A 212 -19.93 14.28 2.23
N GLU A 213 -20.13 13.96 3.51
CA GLU A 213 -20.49 14.89 4.58
C GLU A 213 -19.34 15.84 4.95
N ASN A 214 -18.08 15.40 4.81
CA ASN A 214 -16.90 16.20 5.14
C ASN A 214 -16.07 16.61 3.91
N ALA A 215 -16.61 16.39 2.70
CA ALA A 215 -15.89 16.55 1.45
C ALA A 215 -15.46 18.00 1.15
N LEU A 216 -16.17 19.03 1.63
CA LEU A 216 -15.82 20.47 1.47
C LEU A 216 -15.14 20.83 0.13
N GLY A 217 -15.65 20.34 -1.00
CA GLY A 217 -15.10 20.57 -2.35
C GLY A 217 -13.94 19.66 -2.79
N SER A 218 -13.67 18.57 -2.08
CA SER A 218 -12.66 17.54 -2.39
C SER A 218 -13.31 16.21 -2.79
N GLU A 219 -12.57 15.37 -3.52
CA GLU A 219 -13.01 14.00 -3.84
C GLU A 219 -13.10 13.15 -2.56
N THR A 220 -14.09 12.25 -2.48
CA THR A 220 -14.22 11.32 -1.36
C THR A 220 -13.19 10.21 -1.46
N THR A 221 -12.84 9.59 -0.33
CA THR A 221 -11.92 8.44 -0.33
C THR A 221 -12.48 7.33 -1.21
N ALA A 222 -13.80 7.11 -1.15
CA ALA A 222 -14.46 6.11 -1.97
C ALA A 222 -14.43 6.44 -3.49
N SER A 223 -14.57 7.72 -3.88
CA SER A 223 -14.49 8.08 -5.31
C SER A 223 -13.07 7.94 -5.89
N VAL A 224 -12.03 8.06 -5.04
CA VAL A 224 -10.65 7.91 -5.48
C VAL A 224 -10.21 6.44 -5.49
N PHE A 225 -10.43 5.74 -4.39
CA PHE A 225 -9.89 4.40 -4.18
C PHE A 225 -10.87 3.27 -4.44
N GLY A 226 -12.18 3.54 -4.40
CA GLY A 226 -13.23 2.52 -4.51
C GLY A 226 -13.74 2.09 -3.15
N ARG A 227 -14.07 0.80 -3.02
CA ARG A 227 -14.73 0.25 -1.83
C ARG A 227 -13.83 0.28 -0.59
N GLU A 228 -14.45 0.36 0.58
CA GLU A 228 -13.80 -0.06 1.82
C GLU A 228 -13.54 -1.57 1.75
N LEU A 229 -12.29 -1.96 1.96
CA LEU A 229 -11.90 -3.37 2.01
C LEU A 229 -11.96 -3.89 3.46
N HIS A 230 -11.50 -3.09 4.42
CA HIS A 230 -11.50 -3.43 5.84
C HIS A 230 -11.46 -2.15 6.69
N SER A 231 -12.05 -2.21 7.88
CA SER A 231 -11.99 -1.16 8.90
C SER A 231 -11.60 -1.67 10.30
N TYR A 232 -10.96 -0.81 11.09
CA TYR A 232 -10.54 -1.08 12.48
C TYR A 232 -10.39 0.20 13.31
#